data_AF-A0A916D465-F1
#
_entry.id   AF-A0A916D465-F1
#
_cell.length_a   1.000
_cell.length_b   1.000
_cell.length_c   1.000
_cell.angle_alpha   90.00
_cell.angle_beta   90.00
_cell.angle_gamma   90.00
#
_symmetry.space_group_name_H-M   'P 1'
#
loop_
_entity.id
_entity.type
_entity.pdbx_description
1 polymer ?
#
loop_
_entity_poly.entity_id
_entity_poly.type
_entity_poly.pdbx_seq_one_letter_code
_entity_poly.pdbx_strand_id
1 'polypeptide(L)'
;MSDQDEIERIKRIRDQQIKVRYDPDEKKARYNKISVQRRQGTKVTVKSVLKDVPDKVWWSLIGGLIGLVFMLIIMRLPGAPDYALYIGLAGVGFGLVIGFILGKQRDSGKEDWGPKGGRK
;
A
#
# COMPACT_ATOMS: atom_id res chain seq x y z
N MET A 1 -5.43 -66.18 8.12
CA MET A 1 -5.43 -64.85 7.47
C MET A 1 -5.02 -65.12 6.04
N SER A 2 -5.90 -64.87 5.07
CA SER A 2 -5.64 -65.31 3.69
C SER A 2 -4.80 -64.27 2.95
N ASP A 3 -3.88 -64.70 2.09
CA ASP A 3 -3.02 -63.81 1.30
C ASP A 3 -3.82 -62.80 0.44
N GLN A 4 -5.08 -63.12 0.13
CA GLN A 4 -5.99 -62.23 -0.59
C GLN A 4 -6.39 -60.99 0.23
N ASP A 5 -6.54 -61.12 1.54
CA ASP A 5 -6.86 -60.01 2.44
C ASP A 5 -5.71 -58.99 2.52
N GLU A 6 -4.46 -59.48 2.48
CA GLU A 6 -3.27 -58.62 2.46
C GLU A 6 -3.14 -57.85 1.15
N ILE A 7 -3.43 -58.50 0.01
CA ILE A 7 -3.40 -57.86 -1.30
C ILE A 7 -4.44 -56.73 -1.39
N GLU A 8 -5.66 -56.96 -0.91
CA GLU A 8 -6.69 -55.92 -0.87
C GLU A 8 -6.34 -54.77 0.08
N ARG A 9 -5.69 -55.08 1.22
CA ARG A 9 -5.23 -54.06 2.17
C ARG A 9 -4.16 -53.17 1.54
N ILE A 10 -3.19 -53.74 0.84
CA ILE A 10 -2.12 -53.00 0.17
C ILE A 10 -2.68 -52.14 -0.96
N LYS A 11 -3.64 -52.66 -1.74
CA LYS A 11 -4.30 -51.91 -2.81
C LYS A 11 -5.05 -50.68 -2.28
N ARG A 12 -5.80 -50.83 -1.17
CA ARG A 12 -6.47 -49.71 -0.50
C ARG A 12 -5.52 -48.62 -0.02
N ILE A 13 -4.39 -49.02 0.57
CA ILE A 13 -3.37 -48.05 1.04
C ILE A 13 -2.78 -47.28 -0.14
N ARG A 14 -2.50 -47.96 -1.26
CA ARG A 14 -1.97 -47.32 -2.48
C ARG A 14 -2.95 -46.32 -3.08
N ASP A 15 -4.23 -46.68 -3.20
CA ASP A 15 -5.25 -45.79 -3.77
C ASP A 15 -5.50 -44.56 -2.89
N GLN A 16 -5.43 -44.71 -1.57
CA GLN A 16 -5.49 -43.57 -0.64
C GLN A 16 -4.29 -42.63 -0.81
N GLN A 17 -3.07 -43.16 -0.99
CA GLN A 17 -1.89 -42.32 -1.22
C GLN A 17 -1.94 -41.58 -2.56
N ILE A 18 -2.45 -42.22 -3.61
CA ILE A 18 -2.63 -41.59 -4.93
C ILE A 18 -3.68 -40.47 -4.86
N LYS A 19 -4.80 -40.71 -4.17
CA LYS A 19 -5.87 -39.71 -3.99
C LYS A 19 -5.42 -38.47 -3.22
N VAL A 20 -4.58 -38.63 -2.20
CA VAL A 20 -4.05 -37.49 -1.42
C VAL A 20 -2.99 -36.71 -2.19
N ARG A 21 -2.24 -37.37 -3.09
CA ARG A 21 -1.14 -36.75 -3.83
C ARG A 21 -1.58 -36.14 -5.17
N TYR A 22 -2.70 -36.59 -5.73
CA TYR A 22 -3.14 -36.26 -7.09
C TYR A 22 -4.59 -35.77 -7.14
N ASP A 23 -4.87 -34.64 -6.48
CA ASP A 23 -6.05 -33.81 -6.79
C ASP A 23 -5.61 -32.55 -7.56
N PRO A 24 -5.36 -32.67 -8.88
CA PRO A 24 -4.92 -31.56 -9.71
C PRO A 24 -6.00 -30.51 -9.94
N ASP A 25 -7.28 -30.85 -9.77
CA ASP A 25 -8.41 -29.99 -10.11
C ASP A 25 -8.70 -28.97 -8.99
N GLU A 26 -8.58 -29.37 -7.72
CA GLU A 26 -8.70 -28.41 -6.60
C GLU A 26 -7.59 -27.35 -6.62
N LYS A 27 -6.35 -27.76 -6.95
CA LYS A 27 -5.23 -26.82 -7.06
C LYS A 27 -5.42 -25.86 -8.23
N LYS A 28 -5.79 -26.35 -9.42
CA LYS A 28 -6.08 -25.50 -10.59
C LYS A 28 -7.25 -24.55 -10.35
N ALA A 29 -8.30 -24.99 -9.65
CA ALA A 29 -9.44 -24.14 -9.30
C ALA A 29 -9.03 -23.00 -8.34
N ARG A 30 -8.14 -23.26 -7.37
CA ARG A 30 -7.57 -22.21 -6.50
C ARG A 30 -6.75 -21.20 -7.29
N TYR A 31 -5.87 -21.65 -8.19
CA TYR A 31 -5.07 -20.74 -9.02
C TYR A 31 -5.93 -19.92 -9.99
N ASN A 32 -7.00 -20.49 -10.54
CA ASN A 32 -7.96 -19.75 -11.37
C ASN A 32 -8.75 -18.71 -10.56
N LYS A 33 -9.20 -19.04 -9.34
CA LYS A 33 -9.85 -18.04 -8.47
C LYS A 33 -8.92 -16.88 -8.13
N ILE A 34 -7.66 -17.16 -7.79
CA ILE A 34 -6.66 -16.13 -7.45
C ILE A 34 -6.29 -15.26 -8.67
N SER A 35 -6.18 -15.85 -9.86
CA SER A 35 -5.84 -15.10 -11.08
C SER A 35 -7.02 -14.29 -11.62
N VAL A 36 -8.25 -14.78 -11.52
CA VAL A 36 -9.47 -14.03 -11.87
C VAL A 36 -9.68 -12.87 -10.90
N GLN A 37 -9.43 -13.06 -9.60
CA GLN A 37 -9.52 -12.01 -8.59
C GLN A 37 -8.49 -10.89 -8.79
N ARG A 38 -7.31 -11.19 -9.33
CA ARG A 38 -6.31 -10.16 -9.72
C ARG A 38 -6.64 -9.47 -11.06
N ARG A 39 -7.44 -10.08 -11.94
CA ARG A 39 -7.83 -9.54 -13.25
C ARG A 39 -9.12 -8.74 -13.24
N GLN A 40 -9.96 -8.87 -12.21
CA GLN A 40 -11.11 -7.99 -12.01
C GLN A 40 -10.61 -6.62 -11.54
N GLY A 41 -10.22 -5.82 -12.53
CA GLY A 41 -9.73 -4.47 -12.38
C GLY A 41 -10.58 -3.67 -11.41
N THR A 42 -9.90 -3.16 -10.39
CA THR A 42 -10.36 -2.04 -9.58
C THR A 42 -10.94 -0.99 -10.52
N LYS A 43 -12.24 -0.69 -10.39
CA LYS A 43 -12.85 0.45 -11.09
C LYS A 43 -12.14 1.71 -10.60
N VAL A 44 -11.13 2.14 -11.34
CA VAL A 44 -10.30 3.31 -11.03
C VAL A 44 -11.18 4.55 -11.16
N THR A 45 -11.89 4.84 -10.08
CA THR A 45 -12.66 6.06 -9.94
C THR A 45 -11.68 7.14 -9.51
N VAL A 46 -11.75 8.35 -10.07
CA VAL A 46 -10.85 9.48 -9.71
C VAL A 46 -10.80 9.71 -8.19
N LYS A 47 -11.91 9.40 -7.49
CA LYS A 47 -12.03 9.43 -6.04
C LYS A 47 -11.21 8.34 -5.31
N SER A 48 -10.98 7.18 -5.91
CA SER A 48 -10.08 6.15 -5.35
C SER A 48 -8.62 6.53 -5.57
N VAL A 49 -8.29 7.12 -6.73
CA VAL A 49 -6.92 7.60 -7.02
C VAL A 49 -6.48 8.68 -6.02
N LEU A 50 -7.36 9.63 -5.69
CA LEU A 50 -7.10 10.65 -4.66
C LEU A 50 -6.98 10.07 -3.24
N LYS A 51 -7.62 8.93 -2.95
CA LYS A 51 -7.53 8.22 -1.67
C LYS A 51 -6.24 7.39 -1.57
N ASP A 52 -5.68 6.98 -2.70
CA ASP A 52 -4.43 6.24 -2.80
C ASP A 52 -3.19 7.15 -2.81
N VAL A 53 -3.38 8.49 -2.78
CA VAL A 53 -2.26 9.43 -2.67
C VAL A 53 -1.66 9.33 -1.26
N PRO A 54 -0.36 8.98 -1.12
CA PRO A 54 0.25 8.83 0.19
C PRO A 54 0.21 10.15 0.94
N ASP A 55 -0.02 10.09 2.26
CA ASP A 55 -0.12 11.25 3.13
C ASP A 55 1.11 12.17 3.01
N LYS A 56 2.28 11.58 2.72
CA LYS A 56 3.55 12.28 2.44
C LYS A 56 3.41 13.34 1.35
N VAL A 57 2.68 13.03 0.27
CA VAL A 57 2.47 13.95 -0.86
C VAL A 57 1.46 15.03 -0.48
N TRP A 58 0.38 14.67 0.22
CA TRP A 58 -0.60 15.64 0.71
C TRP A 58 0.02 16.66 1.68
N TRP A 59 0.83 16.21 2.62
CA TRP A 59 1.51 17.09 3.57
C TRP A 59 2.63 17.90 2.92
N SER A 60 3.35 17.34 1.95
CA SER A 60 4.33 18.10 1.16
C SER A 60 3.63 19.21 0.37
N LEU A 61 2.48 18.94 -0.26
CA LEU A 61 1.68 19.96 -0.94
C LEU A 61 1.23 21.07 0.01
N ILE A 62 0.75 20.73 1.21
CA ILE A 62 0.38 21.72 2.23
C ILE A 62 1.60 22.57 2.64
N GLY A 63 2.74 21.93 2.90
CA GLY A 63 3.99 22.62 3.25
C GLY A 63 4.51 23.54 2.15
N GLY A 64 4.42 23.09 0.88
CA GLY A 64 4.75 23.91 -0.28
C GLY A 64 3.81 25.10 -0.45
N LEU A 65 2.51 24.92 -0.20
CA LEU A 65 1.53 26.00 -0.25
C LEU A 65 1.83 27.07 0.81
N ILE A 66 2.18 26.65 2.03
CA ILE A 66 2.60 27.56 3.12
C ILE A 66 3.86 28.33 2.71
N GLY A 67 4.85 27.64 2.16
CA GLY A 67 6.07 28.27 1.67
C GLY A 67 5.81 29.27 0.53
N LEU A 68 4.83 28.99 -0.35
CA LEU A 68 4.42 29.88 -1.43
C LEU A 68 3.74 31.14 -0.90
N VAL A 69 2.84 30.99 0.09
CA VAL A 69 2.23 32.13 0.78
C VAL A 69 3.31 32.99 1.46
N PHE A 70 4.28 32.36 2.12
CA PHE A 70 5.40 33.05 2.74
C PHE A 70 6.24 33.85 1.73
N MET A 71 6.54 33.25 0.56
CA MET A 71 7.22 33.95 -0.53
C MET A 71 6.44 35.18 -1.02
N LEU A 72 5.13 35.05 -1.20
CA LEU A 72 4.28 36.17 -1.63
C LEU A 72 4.28 37.32 -0.61
N ILE A 73 4.27 36.99 0.69
CA ILE A 73 4.37 37.99 1.77
C ILE A 73 5.71 38.74 1.68
N ILE A 74 6.82 38.01 1.54
CA ILE A 74 8.15 38.61 1.44
C ILE A 74 8.25 39.53 0.23
N MET A 75 7.79 39.08 -0.94
CA MET A 75 7.84 39.89 -2.16
C MET A 75 6.94 41.13 -2.12
N ARG A 76 5.92 41.14 -1.24
CA ARG A 76 5.00 42.27 -1.11
C ARG A 76 5.43 43.29 -0.04
N LEU A 77 6.50 43.01 0.71
CA LEU A 77 7.03 43.97 1.68
C LEU A 77 7.63 45.20 0.98
N PRO A 78 7.31 46.42 1.44
CA PRO A 78 7.91 47.63 0.90
C PRO A 78 9.42 47.64 1.22
N GLY A 79 10.25 47.87 0.20
CA GLY A 79 11.70 47.82 0.33
C GLY A 79 12.29 46.40 0.30
N ALA A 80 11.56 45.42 -0.27
CA ALA A 80 12.08 44.08 -0.46
C ALA A 80 13.41 44.11 -1.24
N PRO A 81 14.51 43.60 -0.65
CA PRO A 81 15.81 43.58 -1.31
C PRO A 81 15.83 42.57 -2.47
N ASP A 82 16.73 42.73 -3.43
CA ASP A 82 16.79 41.88 -4.63
C ASP A 82 16.92 40.37 -4.31
N TYR A 83 17.48 40.04 -3.16
CA TYR A 83 17.61 38.65 -2.69
C TYR A 83 16.34 38.07 -2.04
N ALA A 84 15.28 38.87 -1.89
CA ALA A 84 13.99 38.46 -1.34
C ALA A 84 13.38 37.28 -2.11
N LEU A 85 13.57 37.24 -3.44
CA LEU A 85 13.15 36.13 -4.28
C LEU A 85 13.82 34.82 -3.85
N TYR A 86 15.14 34.84 -3.63
CA TYR A 86 15.89 33.64 -3.25
C TYR A 86 15.48 33.14 -1.85
N ILE A 87 15.23 34.05 -0.91
CA ILE A 87 14.73 33.69 0.42
C ILE A 87 13.34 33.08 0.34
N GLY A 88 12.44 33.67 -0.47
CA GLY A 88 11.11 33.13 -0.70
C GLY A 88 11.15 31.73 -1.32
N LEU A 89 11.99 31.54 -2.34
CA LEU A 89 12.15 30.26 -3.04
C LEU A 89 12.77 29.18 -2.13
N ALA A 90 13.72 29.56 -1.28
CA ALA A 90 14.25 28.70 -0.22
C ALA A 90 13.16 28.33 0.80
N GLY A 91 12.28 29.28 1.15
CA GLY A 91 11.11 29.03 2.00
C GLY A 91 10.13 28.02 1.42
N VAL A 92 9.87 28.08 0.10
CA VAL A 92 9.06 27.08 -0.61
C VAL A 92 9.72 25.70 -0.54
N GLY A 93 11.01 25.62 -0.87
CA GLY A 93 11.76 24.37 -0.79
C GLY A 93 11.78 23.76 0.61
N PHE A 94 12.02 24.60 1.62
CA PHE A 94 11.99 24.21 3.03
C PHE A 94 10.60 23.71 3.46
N GLY A 95 9.54 24.42 3.08
CA GLY A 95 8.15 24.03 3.34
C GLY A 95 7.79 22.67 2.71
N LEU A 96 8.22 22.42 1.48
CA LEU A 96 8.03 21.13 0.80
C LEU A 96 8.72 19.98 1.55
N VAL A 97 9.97 20.19 1.98
CA VAL A 97 10.77 19.20 2.71
C VAL A 97 10.18 18.92 4.09
N ILE A 98 9.85 19.95 4.87
CA ILE A 98 9.21 19.77 6.18
C ILE A 98 7.85 19.09 6.03
N GLY A 99 7.03 19.54 5.08
CA GLY A 99 5.74 18.91 4.80
C GLY A 99 5.89 17.43 4.47
N PHE A 100 6.89 17.08 3.66
CA PHE A 100 7.19 15.69 3.35
C PHE A 100 7.61 14.87 4.59
N ILE A 101 8.47 15.43 5.46
CA ILE A 101 8.92 14.77 6.70
C ILE A 101 7.75 14.56 7.67
N LEU A 102 6.92 15.57 7.89
CA LEU A 102 5.73 15.48 8.75
C LEU A 102 4.72 14.48 8.19
N GLY A 103 4.51 14.50 6.88
CA GLY A 103 3.70 13.50 6.21
C GLY A 103 4.24 12.09 6.38
N LYS A 104 5.57 11.91 6.36
CA LYS A 104 6.21 10.62 6.60
C LYS A 104 6.03 10.12 8.03
N GLN A 105 6.11 11.00 9.03
CA GLN A 105 5.84 10.63 10.43
C GLN A 105 4.38 10.22 10.63
N ARG A 106 3.43 10.92 10.01
CA ARG A 106 2.00 10.58 10.11
C ARG A 106 1.65 9.28 9.41
N ASP A 107 2.27 9.02 8.26
CA ASP A 107 2.11 7.77 7.50
C ASP A 107 2.67 6.58 8.30
N SER A 108 3.83 6.76 8.94
CA SER A 108 4.43 5.75 9.83
C SER A 108 3.57 5.41 11.04
N GLY A 109 2.71 6.34 11.50
CA GLY A 109 1.75 6.08 12.58
C GLY A 109 0.49 5.33 12.15
N LYS A 110 0.24 5.19 10.84
CA LYS A 110 -0.88 4.43 10.27
C LYS A 110 -0.47 3.02 9.83
N GLU A 111 0.82 2.79 9.61
CA GLU A 111 1.44 1.50 9.29
C GLU A 111 1.70 0.64 10.54
N ASP A 112 0.80 0.69 11.54
CA ASP A 112 0.86 -0.19 12.70
C ASP A 112 0.43 -1.61 12.25
N TRP A 113 1.41 -2.41 11.82
CA TRP A 113 1.29 -3.80 11.36
C TRP A 113 1.02 -4.80 12.51
N GLY A 114 0.07 -4.48 13.39
CA GLY A 114 -0.40 -5.38 14.46
C GLY A 114 -1.91 -5.63 14.35
N PRO A 115 -2.40 -6.87 14.56
CA PRO A 115 -3.84 -7.09 14.60
C PRO A 115 -4.42 -6.22 15.72
N LYS A 116 -5.34 -5.31 15.38
CA LYS A 116 -6.25 -4.71 16.35
C LYS A 116 -7.12 -5.85 16.90
N GLY A 117 -6.58 -6.54 17.89
CA GLY A 117 -7.29 -7.50 18.70
C GLY A 117 -8.52 -6.80 19.26
N GLY A 118 -9.68 -7.28 18.84
CA GLY A 118 -10.95 -6.85 19.39
C GLY A 118 -10.95 -7.04 20.90
N ARG A 119 -11.44 -6.02 21.61
CA ARG A 119 -12.24 -6.08 22.83
C ARG A 119 -12.40 -4.65 23.37
N LYS A 120 -13.58 -4.08 23.21
CA LYS A 120 -14.62 -4.07 24.23
C LYS A 120 -15.95 -3.74 23.57
#